data_AF-A0A7V7CWW5-F1
#
_entry.id   AF-A0A7V7CWW5-F1
#
_cell.length_a   1.000
_cell.length_b   1.000
_cell.length_c   1.000
_cell.angle_alpha   90.00
_cell.angle_beta   90.00
_cell.angle_gamma   90.00
#
_symmetry.space_group_name_H-M   'P 1'
#
loop_
_entity.id
_entity.type
_entity.pdbx_description
1 polymer ?
#
loop_
_entity_poly.entity_id
_entity_poly.type
_entity_poly.pdbx_seq_one_letter_code
_entity_poly.pdbx_strand_id
1 'polypeptide(L)'
;MSNLPPAEQPSATRSAPGEEPLTGPGAFFHLPSLDEHEWLVVVTRDQPYWLAGTADPLLTNACRLGDFASLAQNRLIARFTDPAGPAALQMVPPTHRHLLIDRKKLARPGETYFFRDTGWPSCQVWIDGKAKAGALVKQTGSSLPTDDKAAVKKKKALINSWPK
;
A
#
# COMPACT_ATOMS: atom_id res chain seq x y z
N MET A 1 -64.02 21.25 19.16
CA MET A 1 -62.68 21.55 18.61
C MET A 1 -61.67 21.30 19.71
N SER A 2 -60.67 20.49 19.39
CA SER A 2 -59.95 19.61 20.31
C SER A 2 -59.00 20.31 21.28
N ASN A 3 -59.07 19.90 22.55
CA ASN A 3 -58.08 20.14 23.59
C ASN A 3 -56.83 19.29 23.32
N LEU A 4 -55.65 19.91 23.21
CA LEU A 4 -54.35 19.25 23.25
C LEU A 4 -53.75 19.42 24.66
N PRO A 5 -53.32 18.35 25.34
CA PRO A 5 -52.62 18.45 26.62
C PRO A 5 -51.14 18.87 26.44
N PRO A 6 -50.51 19.47 27.47
CA PRO A 6 -49.10 19.85 27.43
C PRO A 6 -48.17 18.64 27.50
N ALA A 7 -47.04 18.75 26.78
CA ALA A 7 -46.02 17.73 26.68
C ALA A 7 -45.37 17.42 28.04
N GLU A 8 -45.42 16.15 28.41
CA GLU A 8 -44.81 15.55 29.59
C GLU A 8 -43.29 15.49 29.40
N GLN A 9 -42.52 16.17 30.25
CA GLN A 9 -41.06 16.06 30.28
C GLN A 9 -40.65 14.73 30.92
N PRO A 10 -39.72 13.96 30.33
CA PRO A 10 -39.24 12.74 30.97
C PRO A 10 -38.47 13.10 32.24
N SER A 11 -38.99 12.59 33.36
CA SER A 11 -38.38 12.67 34.68
C SER A 11 -36.99 12.02 34.65
N ALA A 12 -35.97 12.74 35.10
CA ALA A 12 -34.66 12.17 35.36
C ALA A 12 -34.76 11.15 36.50
N THR A 13 -34.66 9.87 36.18
CA THR A 13 -34.53 8.79 37.16
C THR A 13 -33.27 9.02 37.98
N ARG A 14 -33.44 9.33 39.27
CA ARG A 14 -32.36 9.28 40.26
C ARG A 14 -31.93 7.82 40.44
N SER A 15 -30.79 7.45 39.90
CA SER A 15 -30.13 6.17 40.21
C SER A 15 -29.78 6.12 41.70
N ALA A 16 -30.07 4.98 42.33
CA ALA A 16 -29.80 4.70 43.74
C ALA A 16 -28.27 4.61 44.02
N PRO A 17 -27.80 4.95 45.23
CA PRO A 17 -26.43 4.72 45.64
C PRO A 17 -26.31 3.30 46.20
N GLY A 18 -25.59 2.40 45.52
CA GLY A 18 -25.36 1.06 46.12
C GLY A 18 -24.87 -0.08 45.24
N GLU A 19 -24.58 0.11 43.96
CA GLU A 19 -23.93 -0.93 43.15
C GLU A 19 -22.62 -0.38 42.57
N GLU A 20 -21.48 -0.92 43.03
CA GLU A 20 -20.23 -0.80 42.29
C GLU A 20 -20.39 -1.55 40.96
N PRO A 21 -20.29 -0.87 39.80
CA PRO A 21 -20.23 -1.59 38.54
C PRO A 21 -18.89 -2.31 38.47
N LEU A 22 -18.98 -3.63 38.32
CA LEU A 22 -17.90 -4.57 38.00
C LEU A 22 -16.84 -3.93 37.10
N THR A 23 -15.57 -4.02 37.50
CA THR A 23 -14.39 -3.64 36.71
C THR A 23 -14.42 -4.33 35.34
N GLY A 24 -15.02 -3.64 34.36
CA GLY A 24 -15.02 -4.04 32.95
C GLY A 24 -13.61 -3.97 32.36
N PRO A 25 -13.36 -4.60 31.20
CA PRO A 25 -12.01 -4.79 30.68
C PRO A 25 -11.37 -3.41 30.44
N GLY A 26 -10.18 -3.19 31.00
CA GLY A 26 -9.61 -1.85 31.18
C GLY A 26 -9.46 -1.02 29.90
N ALA A 27 -9.37 0.31 30.09
CA ALA A 27 -8.86 1.42 29.25
C ALA A 27 -8.98 1.42 27.69
N PHE A 28 -9.61 0.43 27.06
CA PHE A 28 -9.73 0.33 25.60
C PHE A 28 -11.15 0.60 25.09
N PHE A 29 -12.15 0.75 25.99
CA PHE A 29 -13.55 0.99 25.61
C PHE A 29 -13.88 2.43 25.20
N HIS A 30 -12.91 3.34 25.27
CA HIS A 30 -13.08 4.75 24.85
C HIS A 30 -11.96 5.24 23.93
N LEU A 31 -11.31 4.34 23.18
CA LEU A 31 -10.71 4.83 21.96
C LEU A 31 -11.88 5.20 21.04
N PRO A 32 -11.99 6.45 20.54
CA PRO A 32 -12.92 6.70 19.43
C PRO A 32 -12.62 5.61 18.41
N SER A 33 -13.63 4.90 17.93
CA SER A 33 -13.46 3.89 16.89
C SER A 33 -12.52 4.51 15.86
N LEU A 34 -11.27 4.05 15.83
CA LEU A 34 -10.29 4.57 14.89
C LEU A 34 -10.96 4.24 13.57
N ASP A 35 -11.46 5.26 12.85
CA ASP A 35 -12.21 5.00 11.64
C ASP A 35 -11.19 4.40 10.66
N GLU A 36 -11.14 3.07 10.62
CA GLU A 36 -10.18 2.30 9.83
C GLU A 36 -10.39 2.53 8.33
N HIS A 37 -11.39 3.32 7.96
CA HIS A 37 -11.72 3.69 6.60
C HIS A 37 -11.16 5.04 6.17
N GLU A 38 -10.75 5.92 7.10
CA GLU A 38 -10.28 7.26 6.72
C GLU A 38 -8.81 7.25 6.30
N TRP A 39 -8.53 7.85 5.14
CA TRP A 39 -7.16 8.08 4.68
C TRP A 39 -6.55 9.29 5.39
N LEU A 40 -5.41 9.11 6.03
CA LEU A 40 -4.67 10.20 6.66
C LEU A 40 -3.77 10.86 5.62
N VAL A 41 -4.15 12.08 5.21
CA VAL A 41 -3.30 12.91 4.34
C VAL A 41 -2.13 13.45 5.16
N VAL A 42 -0.93 12.91 4.91
CA VAL A 42 0.29 13.34 5.60
C VAL A 42 0.94 14.52 4.89
N VAL A 43 0.85 14.56 3.56
CA VAL A 43 1.40 15.65 2.75
C VAL A 43 0.47 15.96 1.58
N THR A 44 0.35 17.24 1.25
CA THR A 44 -0.31 17.73 0.04
C THR A 44 0.75 18.42 -0.83
N ARG A 45 0.78 18.15 -2.13
CA ARG A 45 1.72 18.74 -3.08
C ARG A 45 1.01 19.28 -4.31
N ASP A 46 1.32 20.51 -4.68
CA ASP A 46 0.81 21.19 -5.88
C ASP A 46 1.66 20.86 -7.11
N GLN A 47 1.91 19.57 -7.34
CA GLN A 47 2.64 19.06 -8.50
C GLN A 47 2.03 17.71 -8.90
N PRO A 48 2.25 17.22 -10.13
CA PRO A 48 1.71 15.94 -10.54
C PRO A 48 2.39 14.77 -9.81
N TYR A 49 1.64 13.68 -9.58
CA TYR A 49 2.09 12.55 -8.75
C TYR A 49 3.37 11.85 -9.24
N TRP A 50 3.67 11.87 -10.54
CA TRP A 50 4.90 11.26 -11.06
C TRP A 50 6.17 12.05 -10.68
N LEU A 51 6.01 13.24 -10.09
CA LEU A 51 7.07 14.02 -9.45
C LEU A 51 7.12 13.80 -7.93
N ALA A 52 6.40 12.82 -7.37
CA ALA A 52 6.45 12.49 -5.94
C ALA A 52 7.89 12.23 -5.43
N GLY A 53 8.74 11.72 -6.31
CA GLY A 53 10.14 11.44 -6.04
C GLY A 53 10.79 10.83 -7.28
N THR A 54 11.94 10.18 -7.09
CA THR A 54 12.61 9.45 -8.16
C THR A 54 11.95 8.08 -8.36
N ALA A 55 11.48 7.80 -9.58
CA ALA A 55 10.95 6.48 -9.92
C ALA A 55 12.06 5.42 -9.79
N ASP A 56 11.77 4.32 -9.10
CA ASP A 56 12.75 3.25 -8.87
C ASP A 56 12.32 1.94 -9.57
N PRO A 57 12.96 1.56 -10.67
CA PRO A 57 12.63 0.34 -11.41
C PRO A 57 12.79 -0.95 -10.59
N LEU A 58 13.79 -1.01 -9.70
CA LEU A 58 14.03 -2.18 -8.86
C LEU A 58 12.89 -2.36 -7.85
N LEU A 59 12.52 -1.29 -7.15
CA LEU A 59 11.40 -1.32 -6.20
C LEU A 59 10.06 -1.51 -6.91
N THR A 60 9.88 -0.89 -8.06
CA THR A 60 8.68 -1.06 -8.90
C THR A 60 8.51 -2.53 -9.28
N ASN A 61 9.57 -3.19 -9.76
CA ASN A 61 9.53 -4.61 -10.07
C ASN A 61 9.25 -5.48 -8.82
N ALA A 62 9.89 -5.17 -7.69
CA ALA A 62 9.64 -5.87 -6.45
C ALA A 62 8.19 -5.69 -5.95
N CYS A 63 7.59 -4.51 -6.16
CA CYS A 63 6.20 -4.27 -5.81
C CYS A 63 5.23 -5.08 -6.65
N ARG A 64 5.47 -5.16 -7.97
CA ARG A 64 4.66 -5.99 -8.88
C ARG A 64 4.70 -7.47 -8.52
N LEU A 65 5.80 -7.91 -7.90
CA LEU A 65 5.97 -9.28 -7.40
C LEU A 65 5.46 -9.48 -5.96
N GLY A 66 4.98 -8.42 -5.29
CA GLY A 66 4.55 -8.47 -3.89
C GLY A 66 5.68 -8.60 -2.87
N ASP A 67 6.94 -8.40 -3.30
CA ASP A 67 8.12 -8.43 -2.42
C ASP A 67 8.40 -7.09 -1.74
N PHE A 68 7.86 -6.00 -2.30
CA PHE A 68 8.02 -4.63 -1.79
C PHE A 68 6.70 -3.86 -1.87
N ALA A 69 5.94 -3.77 -0.78
CA ALA A 69 4.59 -3.21 -0.81
C ALA A 69 4.26 -2.46 0.48
N SER A 70 3.31 -1.52 0.40
CA SER A 70 2.65 -0.99 1.59
C SER A 70 1.72 -2.05 2.20
N LEU A 71 1.64 -2.13 3.53
CA LEU A 71 0.65 -2.95 4.22
C LEU A 71 -0.78 -2.51 3.85
N ALA A 72 -1.70 -3.46 3.84
CA ALA A 72 -3.11 -3.21 3.53
C ALA A 72 -3.77 -2.26 4.54
N GLN A 73 -3.27 -2.20 5.78
CA GLN A 73 -3.73 -1.31 6.84
C GLN A 73 -3.08 0.07 6.79
N ASN A 74 -2.11 0.31 5.90
CA ASN A 74 -1.52 1.64 5.77
C ASN A 74 -2.58 2.61 5.24
N ARG A 75 -2.85 3.65 6.02
CA ARG A 75 -3.78 4.75 5.68
C ARG A 75 -3.06 6.06 5.37
N LEU A 76 -1.74 6.07 5.39
CA LEU A 76 -0.96 7.26 5.10
C LEU A 76 -0.93 7.51 3.59
N ILE A 77 -1.39 8.69 3.17
CA ILE A 77 -1.35 9.11 1.77
C ILE A 77 -0.67 10.45 1.58
N ALA A 78 -0.11 10.62 0.40
CA ALA A 78 0.29 11.89 -0.17
C ALA A 78 -0.73 12.31 -1.22
N ARG A 79 -1.29 13.51 -1.09
CA ARG A 79 -2.27 14.08 -2.02
C ARG A 79 -1.57 15.00 -3.01
N PHE A 80 -1.81 14.79 -4.29
CA PHE A 80 -1.32 15.60 -5.40
C PHE A 80 -2.51 16.32 -6.04
N THR A 81 -2.44 17.64 -6.08
CA THR A 81 -3.56 18.54 -6.44
C THR A 81 -3.43 19.14 -7.84
N ASP A 82 -2.27 18.97 -8.49
CA ASP A 82 -2.02 19.53 -9.82
C ASP A 82 -2.96 18.92 -10.88
N PRO A 83 -3.65 19.74 -11.70
CA PRO A 83 -4.59 19.25 -12.71
C PRO A 83 -3.99 18.32 -13.77
N ALA A 84 -2.68 18.42 -14.07
CA ALA A 84 -2.03 17.54 -15.01
C ALA A 84 -1.90 16.10 -14.48
N GLY A 85 -1.83 15.93 -13.16
CA GLY A 85 -1.66 14.63 -12.53
C GLY A 85 -2.17 14.55 -11.10
N PRO A 86 -3.48 14.73 -10.86
CA PRO A 86 -4.06 14.63 -9.53
C PRO A 86 -4.06 13.17 -9.09
N ALA A 87 -3.63 12.89 -7.85
CA ALA A 87 -3.66 11.54 -7.30
C ALA A 87 -3.56 11.54 -5.77
N ALA A 88 -3.95 10.43 -5.15
CA ALA A 88 -3.56 10.08 -3.80
C ALA A 88 -2.66 8.85 -3.86
N LEU A 89 -1.41 8.98 -3.44
CA LEU A 89 -0.47 7.86 -3.38
C LEU A 89 -0.35 7.37 -1.94
N GLN A 90 -0.40 6.06 -1.74
CA GLN A 90 -0.03 5.49 -0.45
C GLN A 90 1.44 5.82 -0.18
N MET A 91 1.75 6.23 1.05
CA MET A 91 3.12 6.56 1.40
C MET A 91 3.58 5.82 2.64
N VAL A 92 4.87 5.50 2.69
CA VAL A 92 5.53 4.97 3.87
C VAL A 92 6.71 5.88 4.22
N PRO A 93 6.56 6.79 5.19
CA PRO A 93 7.66 7.63 5.64
C PRO A 93 8.69 6.83 6.45
N PRO A 94 9.91 7.36 6.65
CA PRO A 94 10.96 6.70 7.42
C PRO A 94 10.53 6.32 8.84
N THR A 95 9.68 7.14 9.45
CA THR A 95 9.13 6.94 10.80
C THR A 95 8.13 5.77 10.90
N HIS A 96 7.60 5.30 9.77
CA HIS A 96 6.54 4.27 9.73
C HIS A 96 6.98 3.04 8.92
N ARG A 97 8.26 2.67 9.01
CA ARG A 97 8.82 1.48 8.33
C ARG A 97 8.07 0.18 8.61
N HIS A 98 7.41 0.06 9.76
CA HIS A 98 6.60 -1.10 10.11
C HIS A 98 5.39 -1.29 9.18
N LEU A 99 5.00 -0.26 8.40
CA LEU A 99 3.96 -0.32 7.38
C LEU A 99 4.46 -0.84 6.01
N LEU A 100 5.73 -1.22 5.91
CA LEU A 100 6.37 -1.70 4.69
C LEU A 100 6.57 -3.21 4.72
N ILE A 101 6.05 -3.90 3.71
CA ILE A 101 6.47 -5.25 3.34
C ILE A 101 7.76 -5.10 2.52
N ASP A 102 8.88 -5.59 3.04
CA ASP A 102 10.17 -5.59 2.34
C ASP A 102 10.89 -6.94 2.51
N ARG A 103 10.45 -7.93 1.73
CA ARG A 103 10.97 -9.31 1.82
C ARG A 103 12.42 -9.44 1.39
N LYS A 104 12.84 -8.55 0.47
CA LYS A 104 14.17 -8.56 -0.14
C LYS A 104 15.12 -7.53 0.47
N LYS A 105 14.71 -6.83 1.53
CA LYS A 105 15.52 -5.81 2.23
C LYS A 105 16.01 -4.69 1.27
N LEU A 106 15.15 -4.27 0.35
CA LEU A 106 15.42 -3.24 -0.64
C LEU A 106 15.23 -1.81 -0.11
N ALA A 107 14.56 -1.66 1.04
CA ALA A 107 14.35 -0.37 1.67
C ALA A 107 15.68 0.19 2.19
N ARG A 108 15.91 1.47 1.91
CA ARG A 108 17.12 2.25 2.27
C ARG A 108 16.80 3.26 3.36
N PRO A 109 17.63 3.42 4.41
CA PRO A 109 17.31 4.25 5.56
C PRO A 109 17.05 5.71 5.20
N GLY A 110 16.10 6.36 5.89
CA GLY A 110 15.79 7.79 5.71
C GLY A 110 14.92 8.13 4.50
N GLU A 111 14.54 7.14 3.69
CA GLU A 111 13.73 7.35 2.48
C GLU A 111 12.23 7.20 2.74
N THR A 112 11.44 8.00 2.03
CA THR A 112 9.98 7.89 1.93
C THR A 112 9.62 7.15 0.63
N TYR A 113 8.73 6.17 0.73
CA TYR A 113 8.24 5.44 -0.44
C TYR A 113 6.82 5.87 -0.79
N PHE A 114 6.55 6.13 -2.07
CA PHE A 114 5.21 6.36 -2.59
C PHE A 114 4.83 5.21 -3.49
N PHE A 115 3.63 4.68 -3.29
CA PHE A 115 3.10 3.56 -4.04
C PHE A 115 1.87 4.00 -4.82
N ARG A 116 1.82 3.55 -6.06
CA ARG A 116 0.61 3.52 -6.88
C ARG A 116 0.25 2.07 -7.12
N ASP A 117 -1.04 1.76 -7.01
CA ASP A 117 -1.61 0.44 -7.26
C ASP A 117 -0.91 -0.68 -6.46
N THR A 118 -0.62 -0.45 -5.18
CA THR A 118 -0.04 -1.46 -4.28
C THR A 118 -0.85 -2.75 -4.33
N GLY A 119 -0.16 -3.89 -4.49
CA GLY A 119 -0.80 -5.21 -4.56
C GLY A 119 -1.28 -5.60 -5.96
N TRP A 120 -1.14 -4.73 -6.95
CA TRP A 120 -1.50 -5.01 -8.35
C TRP A 120 -0.26 -5.14 -9.25
N PRO A 121 -0.37 -5.86 -10.39
CA PRO A 121 0.70 -5.94 -11.39
C PRO A 121 1.10 -4.58 -12.01
N SER A 122 0.23 -3.57 -11.89
CA SER A 122 0.51 -2.19 -12.33
C SER A 122 1.31 -1.39 -11.31
N CYS A 123 1.70 -1.98 -10.16
CA CYS A 123 2.35 -1.24 -9.08
C CYS A 123 3.58 -0.46 -9.56
N GLN A 124 3.70 0.77 -9.05
CA GLN A 124 4.81 1.68 -9.27
C GLN A 124 5.27 2.28 -7.94
N VAL A 125 6.59 2.44 -7.81
CA VAL A 125 7.22 2.97 -6.60
C VAL A 125 8.11 4.16 -6.92
N TRP A 126 7.90 5.26 -6.20
CA TRP A 126 8.76 6.43 -6.19
C TRP A 126 9.41 6.60 -4.82
N ILE A 127 10.59 7.23 -4.81
CA ILE A 127 11.39 7.44 -3.61
C ILE A 127 11.65 8.92 -3.46
N ASP A 128 11.32 9.45 -2.29
CA ASP A 128 11.72 10.78 -1.88
C ASP A 128 12.72 10.67 -0.73
N GLY A 129 13.94 11.12 -1.01
CA GLY A 129 15.10 11.07 -0.14
C GLY A 129 16.39 11.16 -0.95
N LYS A 130 17.52 10.80 -0.36
CA LYS A 130 18.85 11.05 -0.94
C LYS A 130 19.35 9.89 -1.80
N ALA A 131 18.66 8.76 -1.79
CA ALA A 131 19.17 7.56 -2.41
C ALA A 131 18.93 7.52 -3.92
N LYS A 132 19.94 7.03 -4.67
CA LYS A 132 19.85 6.85 -6.12
C LYS A 132 18.88 5.71 -6.47
N ALA A 133 18.05 5.88 -7.51
CA ALA A 133 17.19 4.80 -7.99
C ALA A 133 17.99 3.53 -8.31
N GLY A 134 17.48 2.38 -7.87
CA GLY A 134 18.03 1.07 -8.16
C GLY A 134 17.81 0.71 -9.63
N ALA A 135 18.83 0.13 -10.26
CA ALA A 135 18.71 -0.41 -11.61
C ALA A 135 18.29 -1.88 -11.55
N LEU A 136 17.38 -2.28 -12.44
CA LEU A 136 17.22 -3.70 -12.74
C LEU A 136 18.50 -4.17 -13.41
N VAL A 137 19.17 -5.15 -12.80
CA VAL A 137 20.31 -5.81 -13.44
C VAL A 137 19.77 -6.44 -14.72
N LYS A 138 20.17 -5.87 -15.86
CA LYS A 138 19.89 -6.45 -17.17
C LYS A 138 20.58 -7.81 -17.15
N GLN A 139 19.83 -8.90 -17.13
CA GLN A 139 20.44 -10.22 -17.20
C GLN A 139 21.16 -10.34 -18.54
N THR A 140 22.46 -10.08 -18.54
CA THR A 140 23.38 -10.37 -19.64
C THR A 140 23.60 -11.88 -19.64
N GLY A 141 22.63 -12.58 -20.20
CA GLY A 141 22.58 -14.04 -20.20
C GLY A 141 21.14 -14.48 -20.19
N SER A 142 20.65 -14.91 -21.34
CA SER A 142 19.41 -15.67 -21.42
C SER A 142 19.63 -16.99 -20.67
N SER A 143 18.74 -17.35 -19.74
CA SER A 143 18.68 -18.70 -19.17
C SER A 143 18.21 -19.74 -20.19
N LEU A 144 17.79 -19.30 -21.39
CA LEU A 144 17.59 -20.21 -22.51
C LEU A 144 18.97 -20.74 -22.93
N PRO A 145 19.09 -22.06 -23.12
CA PRO A 145 20.28 -22.65 -23.74
C PRO A 145 20.66 -21.83 -24.97
N THR A 146 21.94 -21.53 -25.11
CA THR A 146 22.47 -20.94 -26.35
C THR A 146 21.96 -21.73 -27.54
N ASP A 147 21.58 -21.02 -28.61
CA ASP A 147 21.00 -21.54 -29.84
C ASP A 147 21.98 -22.51 -30.54
N ASP A 148 22.11 -23.72 -30.00
CA ASP A 148 22.92 -24.76 -30.59
C ASP A 148 22.14 -25.29 -31.80
N LYS A 149 22.44 -24.68 -32.95
CA LYS A 149 21.81 -24.98 -34.24
C LYS A 149 21.86 -26.48 -34.56
N ALA A 150 22.87 -27.21 -34.06
CA ALA A 150 22.96 -28.65 -34.23
C ALA A 150 21.91 -29.41 -33.38
N ALA A 151 21.70 -28.98 -32.13
CA ALA A 151 20.68 -29.53 -31.26
C ALA A 151 19.25 -29.26 -31.77
N VAL A 152 19.01 -28.06 -32.32
CA VAL A 152 17.73 -27.70 -32.96
C VAL A 152 17.47 -28.57 -34.20
N LYS A 153 18.49 -28.78 -35.04
CA LYS A 153 18.38 -29.64 -36.24
C LYS A 153 18.08 -31.10 -35.87
N LYS A 154 18.73 -31.64 -34.83
CA LYS A 154 18.44 -32.99 -34.31
C LYS A 154 17.00 -33.12 -33.80
N LYS A 155 16.54 -32.17 -32.98
CA LYS A 155 15.14 -32.18 -32.49
C LYS A 155 14.12 -32.07 -33.62
N LYS A 156 14.39 -31.22 -34.62
CA LYS A 156 13.49 -31.06 -35.78
C LYS A 156 13.42 -32.34 -36.63
N ALA A 157 14.55 -33.03 -36.82
CA ALA A 157 14.58 -34.33 -37.49
C ALA A 157 13.81 -35.41 -36.70
N LEU A 158 13.91 -35.41 -35.37
CA LEU A 158 13.17 -36.33 -34.50
C LEU A 158 11.65 -36.10 -34.61
N ILE A 159 11.19 -34.86 -34.54
CA ILE A 159 9.76 -34.52 -34.65
C ILE A 159 9.22 -34.93 -36.03
N ASN A 160 9.99 -34.70 -37.10
CA ASN A 160 9.59 -35.09 -38.45
C ASN A 160 9.58 -36.61 -38.69
N SER A 161 10.18 -37.40 -37.78
CA SER A 161 10.19 -38.86 -37.86
C SER A 161 9.02 -39.51 -37.11
N TRP A 162 8.18 -38.72 -36.44
CA TRP A 162 7.01 -39.24 -35.75
C TRP A 162 5.92 -39.63 -36.76
N PRO A 163 5.26 -40.79 -36.60
CA PRO A 163 4.14 -41.17 -37.44
C PRO A 163 3.01 -40.14 -37.26
N LYS A 164 2.40 -39.74 -38.38
CA LYS A 164 1.25 -38.82 -38.41
C LYS A 164 -0.03 -39.51 -37.99
#